data_AF-A0A9C8T0J7-F1
#
_entry.id   AF-A0A9C8T0J7-F1
#
_cell.length_a   1.000
_cell.length_b   1.000
_cell.length_c   1.000
_cell.angle_alpha   90.00
_cell.angle_beta   90.00
_cell.angle_gamma   90.00
#
_symmetry.space_group_name_H-M   'P 1'
#
loop_
_entity.id
_entity.type
_entity.pdbx_description
1 polymer ?
#
loop_
_entity_poly.entity_id
_entity_poly.type
_entity_poly.pdbx_seq_one_letter_code
_entity_poly.pdbx_strand_id
1 'polypeptide(L)'
;MKRYASFSILILAAVITIAWQGLLPQSGYGRDAGGTHPVLMKGWIDQVGTGTLVIDDMPYRDTSETRYFDGNGKESGPSILRVGQFVGFLAENSVLTEVHVLKPSEEDMRPEVKAPSRSNPGENSQIILEDGVWRN
;
A
#
# COMPACT_ATOMS: atom_id res chain seq x y z
N MET A 1 47.68 -2.61 47.88
CA MET A 1 47.91 -1.91 46.60
C MET A 1 48.20 -2.94 45.52
N LYS A 2 47.27 -3.13 44.58
CA LYS A 2 47.47 -3.54 43.17
C LYS A 2 46.07 -3.62 42.54
N ARG A 3 45.87 -2.83 41.49
CA ARG A 3 44.60 -2.63 40.77
C ARG A 3 44.45 -3.72 39.73
N TYR A 4 43.29 -4.37 39.63
CA TYR A 4 42.87 -5.05 38.41
C TYR A 4 41.48 -4.55 38.02
N ALA A 5 41.44 -4.11 36.78
CA ALA A 5 40.36 -3.37 36.16
C ALA A 5 39.14 -4.25 35.93
N SER A 6 37.99 -3.61 36.17
CA SER A 6 36.66 -4.06 35.81
C SER A 6 36.56 -4.35 34.31
N PHE A 7 36.01 -5.50 33.94
CA PHE A 7 35.37 -5.68 32.63
C PHE A 7 33.90 -6.00 32.87
N SER A 8 33.12 -4.95 33.09
CA SER A 8 31.67 -4.99 32.98
C SER A 8 31.33 -5.09 31.49
N ILE A 9 30.95 -6.28 31.02
CA ILE A 9 30.35 -6.45 29.69
C ILE A 9 28.93 -5.90 29.78
N LEU A 10 28.79 -4.63 29.43
CA LEU A 10 27.51 -4.04 29.08
C LEU A 10 27.10 -4.64 27.74
N ILE A 11 26.14 -5.58 27.76
CA ILE A 11 25.45 -6.01 26.55
C ILE A 11 24.62 -4.81 26.09
N LEU A 12 25.16 -4.09 25.11
CA LEU A 12 24.47 -3.04 24.39
C LEU A 12 23.30 -3.70 23.64
N ALA A 13 22.09 -3.58 24.18
CA ALA A 13 20.88 -3.87 23.43
C ALA A 13 20.83 -2.84 22.30
N ALA A 14 21.28 -3.24 21.12
CA ALA A 14 21.08 -2.48 19.89
C ALA A 14 19.57 -2.45 19.63
N VAL A 15 18.93 -1.38 20.08
CA VAL A 15 17.62 -0.96 19.56
C VAL A 15 17.85 -0.68 18.09
N ILE A 16 17.49 -1.63 17.23
CA ILE A 16 17.43 -1.43 15.79
C ILE A 16 16.22 -0.53 15.55
N THR A 17 16.41 0.76 15.72
CA THR A 17 15.54 1.78 15.14
C THR A 17 15.75 1.69 13.64
N ILE A 18 14.89 0.91 12.97
CA ILE A 18 14.81 0.89 11.51
C ILE A 18 14.44 2.33 11.12
N ALA A 19 15.42 3.05 10.60
CA ALA A 19 15.25 4.38 10.07
C ALA A 19 14.36 4.32 8.82
N TRP A 20 13.05 4.49 9.03
CA TRP A 20 12.04 4.72 7.99
C TRP A 20 12.20 6.13 7.38
N GLN A 21 13.38 6.48 6.88
CA GLN A 21 13.68 7.84 6.41
C GLN A 21 14.33 7.94 5.03
N GLY A 22 14.24 6.89 4.19
CA GLY A 22 14.96 6.89 2.91
C GLY A 22 14.17 6.61 1.64
N LEU A 23 12.93 6.11 1.72
CA LEU A 23 12.23 5.60 0.53
C LEU A 23 10.72 5.87 0.55
N LEU A 24 10.31 7.03 1.08
CA LEU A 24 8.93 7.49 0.90
C LEU A 24 8.82 8.08 -0.51
N PRO A 25 7.90 7.62 -1.37
CA PRO A 25 7.62 8.30 -2.62
C PRO A 25 7.15 9.72 -2.30
N GLN A 26 7.96 10.72 -2.65
CA GLN A 26 7.50 12.08 -2.83
C GLN A 26 6.69 12.14 -4.13
N SER A 27 5.49 11.58 -4.15
CA SER A 27 4.50 11.91 -5.18
C SER A 27 3.48 12.87 -4.57
N GLY A 28 3.89 14.14 -4.53
CA GLY A 28 2.97 15.24 -4.27
C GLY A 28 1.93 15.32 -5.39
N TYR A 29 0.69 15.61 -4.98
CA TYR A 29 -0.39 16.23 -5.75
C TYR A 29 -0.12 16.44 -7.24
N GLY A 30 -0.58 15.51 -8.08
CA GLY A 30 -0.84 15.83 -9.48
C GLY A 30 -2.00 16.83 -9.52
N ARG A 31 -1.78 17.99 -10.10
CA ARG A 31 -2.80 19.01 -10.37
C ARG A 31 -2.94 19.07 -11.88
N ASP A 32 -3.93 18.39 -12.41
CA ASP A 32 -4.26 18.38 -13.82
C ASP A 32 -4.79 19.75 -14.28
N ALA A 33 -4.36 20.14 -15.47
CA ALA A 33 -4.60 21.44 -16.09
C ALA A 33 -6.08 21.57 -16.49
N GLY A 34 -6.96 21.87 -15.53
CA GLY A 34 -8.38 22.06 -15.84
C GLY A 34 -9.33 22.36 -14.67
N GLY A 35 -9.01 21.98 -13.43
CA GLY A 35 -9.84 22.37 -12.27
C GLY A 35 -9.87 21.37 -11.12
N THR A 36 -9.34 21.81 -9.97
CA THR A 36 -9.82 21.54 -8.61
C THR A 36 -10.13 20.10 -8.16
N HIS A 37 -9.49 19.07 -8.69
CA HIS A 37 -9.53 17.73 -8.08
C HIS A 37 -8.11 17.19 -7.86
N PRO A 38 -7.82 16.57 -6.70
CA PRO A 38 -6.54 15.92 -6.48
C PRO A 38 -6.42 14.70 -7.40
N VAL A 39 -5.31 14.59 -8.13
CA VAL A 39 -5.03 13.40 -8.94
C VAL A 39 -4.76 12.21 -8.01
N LEU A 40 -5.58 11.17 -8.15
CA LEU A 40 -5.42 9.92 -7.42
C LEU A 40 -4.15 9.20 -7.88
N MET A 41 -3.36 8.71 -6.93
CA MET A 41 -2.42 7.62 -7.20
C MET A 41 -3.22 6.37 -7.54
N LYS A 42 -2.66 5.44 -8.31
CA LYS A 42 -3.33 4.21 -8.70
C LYS A 42 -2.45 3.02 -8.43
N GLY A 43 -3.05 1.87 -8.15
CA GLY A 43 -2.34 0.62 -7.99
C GLY A 43 -3.23 -0.56 -7.64
N TRP A 44 -2.61 -1.73 -7.56
CA TRP A 44 -3.26 -2.98 -7.20
C TRP A 44 -3.08 -3.29 -5.73
N ILE A 45 -4.16 -3.71 -5.07
CA ILE A 45 -4.08 -4.15 -3.68
C ILE A 45 -3.39 -5.51 -3.60
N ASP A 46 -2.23 -5.56 -2.94
CA ASP A 46 -1.51 -6.79 -2.62
C ASP A 46 -2.00 -7.41 -1.32
N GLN A 47 -2.33 -6.57 -0.33
CA GLN A 47 -2.71 -7.04 1.00
C GLN A 47 -3.67 -6.06 1.68
N VAL A 48 -4.72 -6.60 2.29
CA VAL A 48 -5.62 -5.88 3.20
C VAL A 48 -5.36 -6.38 4.62
N GLY A 49 -4.79 -5.53 5.47
CA GLY A 49 -4.48 -5.82 6.87
C GLY A 49 -5.20 -4.88 7.83
N THR A 50 -5.15 -5.19 9.13
CA THR A 50 -5.69 -4.29 10.16
C THR A 50 -4.80 -3.05 10.29
N GLY A 51 -5.30 -1.88 9.86
CA GLY A 51 -4.58 -0.61 9.93
C GLY A 51 -3.45 -0.46 8.90
N THR A 52 -3.39 -1.34 7.90
CA THR A 52 -2.41 -1.27 6.81
C THR A 52 -3.00 -1.81 5.52
N LEU A 53 -2.82 -1.08 4.43
CA LEU A 53 -3.16 -1.50 3.08
C LEU A 53 -1.88 -1.49 2.24
N VAL A 54 -1.57 -2.60 1.57
CA VAL A 54 -0.41 -2.69 0.67
C VAL A 54 -0.91 -2.55 -0.76
N ILE A 55 -0.40 -1.54 -1.46
CA ILE A 55 -0.75 -1.23 -2.86
C ILE A 55 0.56 -1.17 -3.65
N ASP A 56 0.66 -1.96 -4.72
CA ASP A 56 1.88 -2.09 -5.56
C ASP A 56 3.16 -2.27 -4.74
N ASP A 57 3.16 -3.28 -3.86
CA ASP A 57 4.22 -3.64 -2.91
C ASP A 57 4.57 -2.53 -1.89
N MET A 58 3.81 -1.41 -1.84
CA MET A 58 4.03 -0.30 -0.91
C MET A 58 3.00 -0.30 0.24
N PRO A 59 3.44 -0.30 1.51
CA PRO A 59 2.54 -0.26 2.66
C PRO A 59 2.09 1.18 2.97
N TYR A 60 0.78 1.34 3.14
CA TYR A 60 0.15 2.57 3.62
C TYR A 60 -0.57 2.33 4.94
N ARG A 61 -0.50 3.31 5.84
CA ARG A 61 -1.25 3.30 7.09
C ARG A 61 -2.72 3.61 6.81
N ASP A 62 -3.56 2.69 7.23
CA ASP A 62 -5.02 2.80 7.15
C ASP A 62 -5.56 3.22 8.52
N THR A 63 -6.42 4.23 8.58
CA THR A 63 -6.92 4.78 9.84
C THR A 63 -8.45 4.85 9.84
N SER A 64 -9.04 5.15 11.00
CA SER A 64 -10.48 5.39 11.09
C SER A 64 -10.95 6.65 10.33
N GLU A 65 -10.03 7.50 9.88
CA GLU A 65 -10.32 8.71 9.11
C GLU A 65 -10.24 8.47 7.60
N THR A 66 -9.72 7.33 7.17
CA THR A 66 -9.65 6.96 5.76
C THR A 66 -11.07 6.74 5.22
N ARG A 67 -11.41 7.41 4.11
CA ARG A 67 -12.70 7.27 3.42
C ARG A 67 -12.59 6.28 2.26
N TYR A 68 -13.60 5.43 2.11
CA TYR A 68 -13.62 4.45 1.02
C TYR A 68 -14.80 4.72 0.11
N PHE A 69 -14.58 4.61 -1.19
CA PHE A 69 -15.60 4.80 -2.20
C PHE A 69 -15.69 3.54 -3.07
N ASP A 70 -16.91 3.07 -3.29
CA ASP A 70 -17.17 1.93 -4.18
C ASP A 70 -16.96 2.30 -5.66
N GLY A 71 -17.13 1.33 -6.55
CA GLY A 71 -16.98 1.53 -8.00
C GLY A 71 -17.98 2.52 -8.62
N ASN A 72 -18.99 2.96 -7.87
CA ASN A 72 -19.95 3.98 -8.27
C ASN A 72 -19.64 5.36 -7.64
N GLY A 73 -18.53 5.46 -6.89
CA GLY A 73 -18.15 6.67 -6.15
C GLY A 73 -18.96 6.88 -4.88
N LYS A 74 -19.69 5.88 -4.38
CA LYS A 74 -20.46 5.98 -3.14
C LYS A 74 -19.59 5.64 -1.94
N GLU A 75 -19.62 6.51 -0.94
CA GLU A 75 -18.94 6.26 0.33
C GLU A 75 -19.40 4.95 0.97
N SER A 76 -18.42 4.18 1.43
CA SER A 76 -18.53 2.80 1.89
C SER A 76 -17.49 2.53 2.99
N GLY A 77 -17.59 1.37 3.63
CA GLY A 77 -16.61 0.94 4.62
C GLY A 77 -15.41 0.20 4.00
N PRO A 78 -14.34 -0.05 4.79
CA PRO A 78 -13.14 -0.75 4.33
C PRO A 78 -13.40 -2.20 3.87
N SER A 79 -14.54 -2.79 4.28
CA SER A 79 -14.93 -4.15 3.93
C SER A 79 -15.15 -4.39 2.43
N ILE A 80 -15.20 -3.33 1.62
CA ILE A 80 -15.31 -3.44 0.16
C ILE A 80 -13.98 -3.84 -0.49
N LEU A 81 -12.85 -3.63 0.19
CA LEU A 81 -11.53 -3.84 -0.37
C LEU A 81 -11.17 -5.32 -0.44
N ARG A 82 -10.55 -5.72 -1.56
CA ARG A 82 -10.07 -7.09 -1.78
C ARG A 82 -8.67 -7.08 -2.36
N VAL A 83 -7.90 -8.11 -2.01
CA VAL A 83 -6.62 -8.38 -2.70
C VAL A 83 -6.90 -8.60 -4.19
N GLY A 84 -6.05 -8.04 -5.03
CA GLY A 84 -6.19 -8.05 -6.48
C GLY A 84 -7.08 -6.96 -7.04
N GLN A 85 -7.69 -6.11 -6.20
CA GLN A 85 -8.55 -5.03 -6.66
C GLN A 85 -7.73 -3.81 -7.10
N PHE A 86 -8.13 -3.19 -8.20
CA PHE A 86 -7.56 -1.93 -8.65
C PHE A 86 -8.19 -0.75 -7.90
N VAL A 87 -7.35 0.15 -7.39
CA VAL A 87 -7.82 1.30 -6.63
C VAL A 87 -7.11 2.58 -7.05
N GLY A 88 -7.83 3.69 -6.91
CA GLY A 88 -7.26 5.03 -6.87
C GLY A 88 -7.22 5.50 -5.42
N PHE A 89 -6.17 6.19 -4.99
CA PHE A 89 -6.04 6.59 -3.59
C PHE A 89 -5.29 7.90 -3.40
N LEU A 90 -5.57 8.53 -2.26
CA LEU A 90 -4.84 9.68 -1.74
C LEU A 90 -4.14 9.27 -0.45
N ALA A 91 -2.89 9.70 -0.31
CA ALA A 91 -2.13 9.50 0.90
C ALA A 91 -1.29 10.74 1.22
N GLU A 92 -1.17 11.06 2.51
CA GLU A 92 -0.24 12.07 3.02
C GLU A 92 0.70 11.41 4.02
N ASN A 93 2.01 11.53 3.81
CA ASN A 93 3.02 10.90 4.68
C ASN A 93 2.74 9.40 4.92
N SER A 94 2.35 8.68 3.86
CA SER A 94 1.95 7.26 3.88
C SER A 94 0.69 6.95 4.70
N VAL A 95 -0.10 7.94 5.09
CA VAL A 95 -1.42 7.74 5.71
C VAL A 95 -2.50 7.93 4.64
N LEU A 96 -3.36 6.93 4.48
CA LEU A 96 -4.46 7.00 3.52
C LEU A 96 -5.53 7.99 3.97
N THR A 97 -5.93 8.88 3.07
CA THR A 97 -7.07 9.78 3.30
C THR A 97 -8.30 9.31 2.52
N GLU A 98 -8.10 8.79 1.30
CA GLU A 98 -9.16 8.26 0.46
C GLU A 98 -8.70 7.03 -0.32
N VAL A 99 -9.61 6.07 -0.50
CA VAL A 99 -9.44 4.92 -1.38
C VAL A 99 -10.70 4.75 -2.21
N HIS A 100 -10.55 4.67 -3.53
CA HIS A 100 -11.61 4.56 -4.52
C HIS A 100 -11.44 3.25 -5.27
N VAL A 101 -12.49 2.42 -5.30
CA VAL A 101 -12.52 1.24 -6.17
C VAL A 101 -12.65 1.70 -7.60
N LEU A 102 -11.71 1.32 -8.46
CA LEU A 102 -11.70 1.72 -9.86
C LEU A 102 -11.76 0.50 -10.78
N LYS A 103 -12.20 0.74 -12.02
CA LYS A 103 -11.97 -0.19 -13.12
C LYS A 103 -10.62 0.16 -13.76
N PRO A 104 -9.68 -0.79 -13.89
CA PRO A 104 -8.40 -0.54 -14.54
C PRO A 104 -8.59 -0.21 -16.02
N SER A 105 -7.75 0.69 -16.53
CA SER A 105 -7.66 1.00 -17.97
C SER A 105 -6.71 0.02 -18.68
N GLU A 106 -6.67 0.04 -20.01
CA GLU A 106 -5.74 -0.79 -20.79
C GLU A 106 -4.26 -0.53 -20.43
N GLU A 107 -3.92 0.70 -20.02
CA GLU A 107 -2.57 1.07 -19.59
C GLU A 107 -2.21 0.43 -18.25
N ASP A 108 -3.19 0.36 -17.34
CA ASP A 108 -3.04 -0.24 -16.00
C ASP A 108 -2.94 -1.78 -16.05
N MET A 109 -3.26 -2.39 -17.20
CA MET A 109 -3.29 -3.84 -17.43
C MET A 109 -2.10 -4.35 -18.26
N ARG A 110 -1.11 -3.51 -18.61
CA ARG A 110 0.02 -3.93 -19.45
C ARG A 110 0.83 -5.04 -18.75
N PRO A 111 1.41 -5.99 -19.52
CA PRO A 111 2.12 -7.15 -18.95
C PRO A 111 3.37 -6.81 -18.11
N GLU A 112 3.84 -5.57 -18.16
CA GLU A 112 4.91 -5.03 -17.32
C GLU A 112 4.41 -4.64 -15.92
N VAL A 113 3.09 -4.42 -15.76
CA VAL A 113 2.44 -4.15 -14.47
C VAL A 113 2.34 -5.47 -13.72
N LYS A 114 3.06 -5.55 -12.60
CA LYS A 114 3.17 -6.75 -11.79
C LYS A 114 1.81 -7.07 -11.18
N ALA A 115 1.28 -8.26 -11.48
CA ALA A 115 0.12 -8.78 -10.77
C ALA A 115 0.43 -8.88 -9.26
N PRO A 116 -0.58 -8.71 -8.39
CA PRO A 116 -0.35 -8.71 -6.97
C PRO A 116 0.41 -9.95 -6.48
N SER A 117 1.38 -9.75 -5.59
CA SER A 117 2.26 -10.81 -5.12
C SER A 117 1.46 -11.86 -4.34
N ARG A 118 1.28 -13.07 -4.92
CA ARG A 118 0.59 -14.20 -4.26
C ARG A 118 1.23 -14.52 -2.90
N SER A 119 0.39 -14.81 -1.90
CA SER A 119 0.84 -15.43 -0.64
C SER A 119 1.05 -16.95 -0.73
N ASN A 120 0.64 -17.62 -1.82
CA ASN A 120 0.79 -19.06 -2.00
C ASN A 120 1.43 -19.44 -3.37
N PRO A 121 2.71 -19.83 -3.39
CA PRO A 121 3.44 -20.20 -4.61
C PRO A 121 3.16 -21.63 -5.15
N GLY A 122 2.03 -22.26 -4.81
CA GLY A 122 1.76 -23.68 -5.09
C GLY A 122 0.80 -24.02 -6.24
N GLU A 123 0.10 -23.05 -6.82
CA GLU A 123 -1.05 -23.34 -7.69
C GLU A 123 -0.83 -22.86 -9.14
N ASN A 124 -0.78 -23.78 -10.10
CA ASN A 124 -0.64 -23.55 -11.54
C ASN A 124 -1.95 -23.06 -12.18
N SER A 125 -2.52 -22.02 -11.60
CA SER A 125 -3.83 -21.49 -11.96
C SER A 125 -3.64 -20.14 -12.64
N GLN A 126 -4.32 -19.96 -13.77
CA GLN A 126 -4.17 -18.80 -14.64
C GLN A 126 -4.82 -17.60 -13.97
N ILE A 127 -4.01 -16.60 -13.57
CA ILE A 127 -4.57 -15.38 -13.00
C ILE A 127 -5.26 -14.59 -14.12
N ILE A 128 -6.56 -14.33 -13.97
CA ILE A 128 -7.38 -13.55 -14.90
C ILE A 128 -7.95 -12.33 -14.18
N LEU A 129 -8.14 -11.24 -14.91
CA LEU A 129 -8.79 -10.06 -14.38
C LEU A 129 -10.30 -10.14 -14.63
N GLU A 130 -11.09 -10.20 -13.57
CA GLU A 130 -12.55 -10.25 -13.63
C GLU A 130 -13.13 -9.13 -12.78
N ASP A 131 -13.96 -8.28 -13.39
CA ASP A 131 -14.62 -7.15 -12.72
C ASP A 131 -13.68 -6.22 -11.94
N GLY A 132 -12.47 -5.98 -12.46
CA GLY A 132 -11.48 -5.11 -11.83
C GLY A 132 -10.74 -5.73 -10.64
N VAL A 133 -10.85 -7.06 -10.46
CA VAL A 133 -10.14 -7.82 -9.43
C VAL A 133 -9.39 -8.98 -10.09
N TRP A 134 -8.09 -9.11 -9.80
CA TRP A 134 -7.32 -10.29 -10.19
C TRP A 134 -7.85 -11.53 -9.46
N ARG A 135 -8.22 -12.55 -10.23
CA ARG A 135 -8.76 -13.82 -9.79
C ARG A 135 -7.96 -14.98 -10.34
N ASN A 136 -8.21 -16.14 -9.76
CA ASN A 136 -7.52 -17.39 -10.02
C ASN A 136 -8.50 -18.47 -10.49
#